data_AF-A0A668US31-F1
#
_entry.id   AF-A0A668US31-F1
#
_cell.length_a   1.000
_cell.length_b   1.000
_cell.length_c   1.000
_cell.angle_alpha   90.00
_cell.angle_beta   90.00
_cell.angle_gamma   90.00
#
_symmetry.space_group_name_H-M   'P 1'
#
loop_
_entity.id
_entity.type
_entity.pdbx_description
1 polymer ?
#
loop_
_entity_poly.entity_id
_entity_poly.type
_entity_poly.pdbx_seq_one_letter_code
_entity_poly.pdbx_strand_id
1 'polypeptide(L)'
;MVSLSGLNDSVLLNANVAALIIIALALVALYQKQRNLRYKNIPPGPKPWPVVGNFGGFLVPSCILRKRIINPTDGLAELAKDYGNIYSLFVGSQLMVVLNGYEAVRDALSNHPEVFSDRPDIPTVTILTKRKGIVFAPYGPVWRKQRKFCHTTLRSFGLGKLSLEPCIKEGLATIKTELLRLNEECGGAGVDPSPLIGNAVSNVICTLILGQRFHHEDREFRTMLDLMARGLEICMNSPAVLINVFPLFYWLPFGVFRELRQVERDITVFLKRIITKHRATLDADNPRDLTDMYLMEMRAQQDAREEDSSFTEDYLFYIIGDLFIAGTDTTTNSVLWTLLYMVIYPDIQDKVQAEIDEVVGKHRVPSLTDKGSLPFTEATIMEVQRMTVAVPLAIPHMASETTEFRGYTIPKGTVILPNLWSVHRDPTVWDDADSFNPERFLDNEGKLLRKECFIPFGIGRRVCMGEQLAKMELFLTVTSLLQAFKFRLPEGKRPPPLHGRFGLTLAPCPFTVCVTARNSETDVL
;
A
#
# COMPACT_ATOMS: atom_id res chain seq x y z
N MET A 1 69.85 -1.00 34.31
CA MET A 1 68.44 -1.47 34.17
C MET A 1 67.65 -0.37 33.50
N VAL A 2 67.52 -0.41 32.18
CA VAL A 2 66.61 0.47 31.43
C VAL A 2 65.29 -0.29 31.28
N SER A 3 64.20 0.31 31.77
CA SER A 3 62.87 -0.26 31.77
C SER A 3 62.36 -0.46 30.33
N LEU A 4 62.24 -1.73 29.92
CA LEU A 4 61.69 -2.18 28.62
C LEU A 4 60.15 -2.37 28.68
N SER A 5 59.46 -1.87 29.71
CA SER A 5 58.03 -2.18 29.92
C SER A 5 57.04 -1.35 29.10
N GLY A 6 57.48 -0.31 28.37
CA GLY A 6 56.56 0.61 27.65
C GLY A 6 56.35 0.33 26.16
N LEU A 7 57.17 -0.52 25.53
CA LEU A 7 57.16 -0.75 24.07
C LEU A 7 56.36 -2.00 23.65
N ASN A 8 56.06 -2.91 24.58
CA ASN A 8 55.35 -4.15 24.25
C ASN A 8 53.83 -3.97 24.11
N ASP A 9 53.20 -3.12 24.93
CA ASP A 9 51.74 -3.02 24.96
C ASP A 9 51.16 -2.37 23.70
N SER A 10 51.84 -1.39 23.10
CA SER A 10 51.41 -0.75 21.84
C SER A 10 51.60 -1.67 20.63
N VAL A 11 52.67 -2.47 20.61
CA VAL A 11 52.95 -3.44 19.54
C VAL A 11 51.97 -4.62 19.63
N LEU A 12 51.68 -5.13 20.84
CA LEU A 12 50.66 -6.16 21.05
C LEU A 12 49.26 -5.64 20.70
N LEU A 13 48.92 -4.40 21.06
CA LEU A 13 47.64 -3.80 20.69
C LEU A 13 47.51 -3.65 19.16
N ASN A 14 48.55 -3.16 18.49
CA ASN A 14 48.56 -3.01 17.03
C ASN A 14 48.55 -4.36 16.30
N ALA A 15 49.26 -5.37 16.81
CA ALA A 15 49.24 -6.73 16.29
C ALA A 15 47.85 -7.39 16.45
N ASN A 16 47.19 -7.15 17.58
CA ASN A 16 45.83 -7.63 17.83
C ASN A 16 44.81 -6.95 16.91
N VAL A 17 44.94 -5.65 16.66
CA VAL A 17 44.09 -4.93 15.71
C VAL A 17 44.32 -5.44 14.28
N ALA A 18 45.57 -5.63 13.86
CA ALA A 18 45.89 -6.18 12.54
C ALA A 18 45.34 -7.61 12.36
N ALA A 19 45.48 -8.47 13.38
CA ALA A 19 44.92 -9.82 13.38
C ALA A 19 43.38 -9.81 13.28
N LEU A 20 42.70 -8.92 14.02
CA LEU A 20 41.25 -8.76 13.94
C LEU A 20 40.81 -8.29 12.55
N ILE A 21 41.54 -7.38 11.91
CA ILE A 21 41.27 -6.93 10.55
C ILE A 21 41.45 -8.08 9.55
N ILE A 22 42.54 -8.86 9.67
CA ILE A 22 42.79 -10.02 8.79
C ILE A 22 41.67 -11.07 8.95
N ILE A 23 41.26 -11.37 10.17
CA ILE A 23 40.15 -12.29 10.45
C ILE A 23 38.85 -11.75 9.84
N ALA A 24 38.55 -10.46 10.02
CA ALA A 24 37.37 -9.84 9.43
C ALA A 24 37.39 -9.91 7.89
N LEU A 25 38.53 -9.61 7.26
CA LEU A 25 38.70 -9.73 5.80
C LEU A 25 38.57 -11.17 5.32
N ALA A 26 39.13 -12.14 6.04
CA ALA A 26 39.00 -13.57 5.73
C ALA A 26 37.54 -14.04 5.85
N LEU A 27 36.82 -13.62 6.89
CA LEU A 27 35.39 -13.89 7.06
C LEU A 27 34.56 -13.26 5.93
N VAL A 28 34.87 -12.03 5.52
CA VAL A 28 34.22 -11.37 4.39
C VAL A 28 34.51 -12.12 3.08
N ALA A 29 35.74 -12.56 2.85
CA ALA A 29 36.10 -13.33 1.66
C ALA A 29 35.42 -14.71 1.63
N LEU A 30 35.37 -15.42 2.76
CA LEU A 30 34.64 -16.69 2.91
C LEU A 30 33.14 -16.50 2.67
N TYR A 31 32.56 -15.44 3.25
CA TYR A 31 31.17 -15.08 3.03
C TYR A 31 30.88 -14.78 1.56
N GLN A 32 31.74 -14.01 0.88
CA GLN A 32 31.62 -13.73 -0.55
C GLN A 32 31.73 -15.00 -1.40
N LYS A 33 32.67 -15.90 -1.06
CA LYS A 33 32.81 -17.18 -1.76
C LYS A 33 31.58 -18.07 -1.60
N GLN A 34 31.08 -18.25 -0.36
CA GLN A 34 29.86 -19.02 -0.10
C GLN A 34 28.64 -18.42 -0.80
N ARG A 35 28.55 -17.09 -0.81
CA ARG A 35 27.50 -16.35 -1.50
C ARG A 35 27.53 -16.57 -3.00
N ASN A 36 28.70 -16.47 -3.64
CA ASN A 36 28.85 -16.69 -5.08
C ASN A 36 28.49 -18.14 -5.47
N LEU A 37 28.78 -19.11 -4.60
CA LEU A 37 28.38 -20.50 -4.80
C LEU A 37 26.86 -20.68 -4.66
N ARG A 38 26.24 -20.03 -3.67
CA ARG A 38 24.79 -20.10 -3.43
C ARG A 38 23.97 -19.43 -4.52
N TYR A 39 24.48 -18.35 -5.11
CA TYR A 39 23.78 -17.51 -6.07
C TYR A 39 24.39 -17.59 -7.46
N LYS A 40 24.57 -18.80 -7.97
CA LYS A 40 24.98 -19.04 -9.36
C LYS A 40 23.78 -18.79 -10.29
N ASN A 41 24.00 -18.09 -11.40
CA ASN A 41 22.98 -17.80 -12.43
C ASN A 41 21.72 -17.05 -11.92
N ILE A 42 21.84 -16.25 -10.86
CA ILE A 42 20.75 -15.34 -10.45
C ILE A 42 20.65 -14.15 -11.43
N PRO A 43 19.51 -13.43 -11.44
CA PRO A 43 19.38 -12.21 -12.24
C PRO A 43 20.51 -11.21 -11.95
N PRO A 44 20.99 -10.47 -12.97
CA PRO A 44 22.06 -9.48 -12.80
C PRO A 44 21.60 -8.35 -11.88
N GLY A 45 22.52 -7.59 -11.31
CA GLY A 45 22.16 -6.50 -10.41
C GLY A 45 23.37 -5.73 -9.87
N PRO A 46 23.14 -4.57 -9.23
CA PRO A 46 24.21 -3.74 -8.69
C PRO A 46 24.99 -4.47 -7.60
N LYS A 47 26.31 -4.27 -7.59
CA LYS A 47 27.20 -4.95 -6.65
C LYS A 47 26.83 -4.57 -5.20
N PRO A 48 26.47 -5.54 -4.36
CA PRO A 48 26.00 -5.33 -2.99
C PRO A 48 27.18 -5.01 -2.06
N TRP A 49 26.95 -4.13 -1.07
CA TRP A 49 27.95 -3.88 -0.03
C TRP A 49 28.04 -5.07 0.93
N PRO A 50 29.20 -5.31 1.57
CA PRO A 50 29.32 -6.32 2.61
C PRO A 50 28.28 -6.08 3.72
N VAL A 51 27.64 -7.15 4.19
CA VAL A 51 26.65 -7.18 5.29
C VAL A 51 25.32 -6.48 5.02
N VAL A 52 25.30 -5.26 4.46
CA VAL A 52 24.10 -4.40 4.35
C VAL A 52 23.43 -4.45 2.98
N GLY A 53 24.08 -5.05 1.99
CA GLY A 53 23.53 -5.21 0.64
C GLY A 53 23.48 -3.88 -0.12
N ASN A 54 22.43 -3.66 -0.92
CA ASN A 54 22.27 -2.46 -1.76
C ASN A 54 21.65 -1.27 -1.00
N PHE A 55 21.26 -1.46 0.26
CA PHE A 55 20.58 -0.46 1.10
C PHE A 55 21.52 0.25 2.09
N GLY A 56 22.84 0.08 1.93
CA GLY A 56 23.85 0.73 2.78
C GLY A 56 23.81 2.26 2.76
N GLY A 57 23.18 2.87 1.75
CA GLY A 57 22.95 4.31 1.69
C GLY A 57 22.19 4.88 2.89
N PHE A 58 21.31 4.09 3.54
CA PHE A 58 20.59 4.53 4.75
C PHE A 58 21.49 4.62 6.00
N LEU A 59 22.67 4.02 5.98
CA LEU A 59 23.64 4.11 7.08
C LEU A 59 24.59 5.31 6.94
N VAL A 60 24.69 5.88 5.74
CA VAL A 60 25.57 7.01 5.48
C VAL A 60 24.76 8.30 5.72
N PRO A 61 25.22 9.21 6.59
CA PRO A 61 24.56 10.49 6.82
C PRO A 61 24.29 11.25 5.52
N SER A 62 23.10 11.83 5.40
CA SER A 62 22.65 12.58 4.22
C SER A 62 23.56 13.75 3.84
N CYS A 63 24.35 14.26 4.80
CA CYS A 63 25.35 15.31 4.55
C CYS A 63 26.56 14.81 3.75
N ILE A 64 26.86 13.51 3.77
CA ILE A 64 27.97 12.88 3.04
C ILE A 64 27.49 12.38 1.66
N LEU A 65 26.26 11.87 1.60
CA LEU A 65 25.63 11.49 0.33
C LEU A 65 25.10 12.73 -0.40
N ARG A 66 25.86 13.25 -1.37
CA ARG A 66 25.41 14.23 -2.38
C ARG A 66 24.31 13.68 -3.32
N LYS A 67 23.54 12.67 -2.90
CA LYS A 67 22.47 12.12 -3.73
C LYS A 67 21.28 13.08 -3.70
N ARG A 68 20.96 13.58 -4.89
CA ARG A 68 19.62 14.06 -5.25
C ARG A 68 18.61 13.04 -4.69
N ILE A 69 17.56 13.48 -4.02
CA ILE A 69 16.47 12.59 -3.60
C ILE A 69 15.84 12.05 -4.89
N ILE A 70 16.32 10.89 -5.35
CA ILE A 70 15.74 10.15 -6.46
C ILE A 70 14.55 9.40 -5.87
N ASN A 71 13.37 9.58 -6.45
CA ASN A 71 12.19 8.81 -6.08
C ASN A 71 12.53 7.31 -6.17
N PRO A 72 12.21 6.46 -5.17
CA PRO A 72 12.50 5.03 -5.23
C PRO A 72 12.04 4.34 -6.51
N THR A 73 10.90 4.78 -7.08
CA THR A 73 10.40 4.26 -8.37
C THR A 73 11.33 4.60 -9.54
N ASP A 74 11.80 5.85 -9.64
CA ASP A 74 12.76 6.28 -10.65
C ASP A 74 14.09 5.53 -10.53
N GLY A 75 14.58 5.32 -9.30
CA GLY A 75 15.81 4.57 -9.05
C GLY A 75 15.70 3.10 -9.49
N LEU A 76 14.54 2.47 -9.29
CA LEU A 76 14.28 1.11 -9.79
C LEU A 76 14.15 1.09 -11.33
N ALA A 77 13.58 2.14 -11.92
CA ALA A 77 13.50 2.29 -13.38
C ALA A 77 14.89 2.47 -14.02
N GLU A 78 15.80 3.23 -13.40
CA GLU A 78 17.19 3.35 -13.82
C GLU A 78 17.92 2.00 -13.78
N LEU A 79 17.74 1.23 -12.71
CA LEU A 79 18.31 -0.12 -12.61
C LEU A 79 17.75 -1.07 -13.68
N ALA A 80 16.47 -0.94 -14.06
CA ALA A 80 15.91 -1.73 -15.13
C ALA A 80 16.55 -1.42 -16.50
N LYS A 81 17.00 -0.19 -16.73
CA LYS A 81 17.75 0.19 -17.95
C LYS A 81 19.13 -0.47 -18.01
N ASP A 82 19.80 -0.57 -16.86
CA ASP A 82 21.16 -1.12 -16.78
C ASP A 82 21.19 -2.66 -16.77
N TYR A 83 20.24 -3.29 -16.07
CA TYR A 83 20.25 -4.74 -15.79
C TYR A 83 19.13 -5.50 -16.50
N GLY A 84 18.23 -4.82 -17.20
CA GLY A 84 17.05 -5.40 -17.87
C GLY A 84 15.84 -5.55 -16.95
N ASN A 85 14.77 -6.13 -17.49
CA ASN A 85 13.46 -6.20 -16.80
C ASN A 85 13.46 -7.08 -15.54
N ILE A 86 14.44 -7.97 -15.38
CA ILE A 86 14.56 -8.86 -14.22
C ILE A 86 15.97 -8.68 -13.65
N TYR A 87 16.05 -8.11 -12.45
CA TYR A 87 17.32 -7.86 -11.79
C TYR A 87 17.25 -8.17 -10.30
N SER A 88 18.42 -8.35 -9.68
CA SER A 88 18.56 -8.67 -8.27
C SER A 88 19.03 -7.50 -7.43
N LEU A 89 18.55 -7.45 -6.20
CA LEU A 89 18.98 -6.57 -5.12
C LEU A 89 19.16 -7.40 -3.85
N PHE A 90 19.91 -6.86 -2.90
CA PHE A 90 20.11 -7.49 -1.60
C PHE A 90 19.79 -6.52 -0.47
N VAL A 91 18.94 -6.97 0.45
CA VAL A 91 18.73 -6.34 1.75
C VAL A 91 19.48 -7.18 2.77
N GLY A 92 20.65 -6.71 3.18
CA GLY A 92 21.56 -7.52 3.96
C GLY A 92 22.00 -8.80 3.22
N SER A 93 21.69 -9.97 3.79
CA SER A 93 21.93 -11.29 3.17
C SER A 93 20.76 -11.81 2.34
N GLN A 94 19.59 -11.19 2.43
CA GLN A 94 18.37 -11.61 1.75
C GLN A 94 18.40 -11.19 0.28
N LEU A 95 18.29 -12.17 -0.62
CA LEU A 95 18.13 -11.92 -2.06
C LEU A 95 16.70 -11.45 -2.35
N MET A 96 16.62 -10.39 -3.15
CA MET A 96 15.41 -9.82 -3.72
C MET A 96 15.54 -9.78 -5.24
N VAL A 97 14.50 -10.15 -5.96
CA VAL A 97 14.42 -10.08 -7.42
C VAL A 97 13.25 -9.18 -7.79
N VAL A 98 13.53 -8.15 -8.58
CA VAL A 98 12.53 -7.19 -9.06
C VAL A 98 12.06 -7.61 -10.44
N LEU A 99 10.74 -7.66 -10.63
CA LEU A 99 10.11 -8.00 -11.91
C LEU A 99 9.48 -6.75 -12.52
N ASN A 100 9.98 -6.32 -13.68
CA ASN A 100 9.50 -5.14 -14.41
C ASN A 100 8.77 -5.55 -15.71
N GLY A 101 7.82 -4.72 -16.12
CA GLY A 101 6.99 -4.95 -17.30
C GLY A 101 5.90 -6.02 -17.13
N TYR A 102 4.85 -5.92 -17.95
CA TYR A 102 3.64 -6.74 -17.81
C TYR A 102 3.95 -8.24 -17.96
N GLU A 103 4.75 -8.60 -18.95
CA GLU A 103 5.07 -10.00 -19.27
C GLU A 103 5.77 -10.73 -18.11
N ALA A 104 6.75 -10.09 -17.46
CA ALA A 104 7.48 -10.72 -16.36
C ALA A 104 6.59 -10.90 -15.12
N VAL A 105 5.77 -9.90 -14.81
CA VAL A 105 4.86 -9.94 -13.67
C VAL A 105 3.73 -10.96 -13.89
N ARG A 106 3.14 -10.98 -15.10
CA ARG A 106 2.11 -11.96 -15.48
C ARG A 106 2.62 -13.39 -15.39
N ASP A 107 3.80 -13.65 -15.96
CA ASP A 107 4.37 -14.99 -15.97
C ASP A 107 4.65 -15.53 -14.56
N ALA A 108 5.17 -14.68 -13.67
CA ALA A 108 5.39 -15.08 -12.28
C ALA A 108 4.07 -15.28 -11.51
N LEU A 109 3.15 -14.31 -11.55
CA LEU A 109 1.99 -14.30 -10.65
C LEU A 109 0.79 -15.09 -11.15
N SER A 110 0.63 -15.25 -12.47
CA SER A 110 -0.48 -15.98 -13.09
C SER A 110 -0.09 -17.36 -13.62
N ASN A 111 1.07 -17.49 -14.28
CA ASN A 111 1.47 -18.77 -14.88
C ASN A 111 2.18 -19.70 -13.90
N HIS A 112 2.90 -19.15 -12.90
CA HIS A 112 3.60 -19.91 -11.86
C HIS A 112 3.12 -19.60 -10.42
N PRO A 113 1.80 -19.61 -10.17
CA PRO A 113 1.24 -19.11 -8.92
C PRO A 113 1.57 -20.00 -7.72
N GLU A 114 1.86 -21.29 -7.89
CA GLU A 114 2.33 -22.19 -6.82
C GLU A 114 3.74 -21.85 -6.32
N VAL A 115 4.60 -21.36 -7.19
CA VAL A 115 5.97 -20.98 -6.82
C VAL A 115 6.00 -19.59 -6.19
N PHE A 116 5.31 -18.61 -6.79
CA PHE A 116 5.51 -17.20 -6.42
C PHE A 116 4.41 -16.59 -5.55
N SER A 117 3.44 -17.37 -5.04
CA SER A 117 2.39 -16.81 -4.16
C SER A 117 2.77 -16.72 -2.70
N ASP A 118 3.92 -17.22 -2.25
CA ASP A 118 4.24 -17.22 -0.81
C ASP A 118 4.68 -15.82 -0.31
N ARG A 119 4.79 -15.65 1.02
CA ARG A 119 5.23 -14.40 1.67
C ARG A 119 6.57 -14.58 2.38
N PRO A 120 7.53 -13.66 2.15
CA PRO A 120 8.87 -13.78 2.71
C PRO A 120 8.87 -13.52 4.22
N ASP A 121 9.86 -14.10 4.90
CA ASP A 121 10.15 -13.80 6.31
C ASP A 121 11.00 -12.52 6.39
N ILE A 122 10.33 -11.38 6.35
CA ILE A 122 10.96 -10.06 6.47
C ILE A 122 10.92 -9.65 7.95
N PRO A 123 12.06 -9.37 8.62
CA PRO A 123 12.09 -9.12 10.05
C PRO A 123 11.11 -8.06 10.55
N THR A 124 11.03 -6.90 9.89
CA THR A 124 10.07 -5.85 10.26
C THR A 124 8.63 -6.35 10.18
N VAL A 125 8.27 -7.05 9.09
CA VAL A 125 6.93 -7.62 8.91
C VAL A 125 6.63 -8.66 9.98
N THR A 126 7.57 -9.55 10.28
CA THR A 126 7.42 -10.61 11.30
C THR A 126 7.27 -10.02 12.69
N ILE A 127 7.98 -8.94 13.01
CA ILE A 127 7.83 -8.23 14.30
C ILE A 127 6.43 -7.64 14.43
N LEU A 128 5.95 -6.92 13.41
CA LEU A 128 4.69 -6.16 13.43
C LEU A 128 3.44 -7.04 13.27
N THR A 129 3.50 -8.08 12.44
CA THR A 129 2.31 -8.87 12.06
C THR A 129 2.30 -10.29 12.59
N LYS A 130 3.44 -10.76 13.15
CA LYS A 130 3.67 -12.18 13.49
C LYS A 130 3.41 -13.14 12.33
N ARG A 131 3.43 -12.63 11.09
CA ARG A 131 3.06 -13.35 9.86
C ARG A 131 1.66 -13.98 9.94
N LYS A 132 0.74 -13.35 10.67
CA LYS A 132 -0.69 -13.67 10.75
C LYS A 132 -1.49 -12.63 9.95
N GLY A 133 -2.81 -12.84 9.83
CA GLY A 133 -3.68 -12.01 8.98
C GLY A 133 -3.80 -12.55 7.56
N ILE A 134 -4.07 -11.67 6.60
CA ILE A 134 -4.32 -12.00 5.18
C ILE A 134 -3.19 -11.48 4.27
N VAL A 135 -2.62 -10.32 4.57
CA VAL A 135 -1.72 -9.61 3.65
C VAL A 135 -0.31 -10.23 3.65
N PHE A 136 0.28 -10.42 4.83
CA PHE A 136 1.65 -10.90 5.00
C PHE A 136 1.75 -12.37 5.45
N ALA A 137 0.63 -13.03 5.66
CA ALA A 137 0.62 -14.44 6.06
C ALA A 137 1.13 -15.37 4.93
N PRO A 138 1.91 -16.41 5.27
CA PRO A 138 2.44 -17.37 4.30
C PRO A 138 1.32 -18.08 3.54
N TYR A 139 1.61 -18.49 2.31
CA TYR A 139 0.66 -19.24 1.50
C TYR A 139 0.48 -20.64 2.09
N GLY A 140 -0.77 -21.05 2.29
CA GLY A 140 -1.06 -22.38 2.81
C GLY A 140 -2.53 -22.58 3.13
N PRO A 141 -2.90 -23.76 3.67
CA PRO A 141 -4.29 -24.09 4.01
C PRO A 141 -4.92 -23.09 4.97
N VAL A 142 -4.17 -22.67 6.00
CA VAL A 142 -4.61 -21.68 6.99
C VAL A 142 -4.99 -20.36 6.30
N TRP A 143 -4.08 -19.79 5.50
CA TRP A 143 -4.36 -18.54 4.80
C TRP A 143 -5.56 -18.67 3.83
N ARG A 144 -5.69 -19.81 3.13
CA ARG A 144 -6.84 -20.05 2.24
C ARG A 144 -8.15 -20.10 3.02
N LYS A 145 -8.20 -20.79 4.17
CA LYS A 145 -9.38 -20.86 5.06
C LYS A 145 -9.75 -19.46 5.56
N GLN A 146 -8.77 -18.72 6.09
CA GLN A 146 -8.95 -17.36 6.61
C GLN A 146 -9.43 -16.37 5.54
N ARG A 147 -8.75 -16.32 4.38
CA ARG A 147 -9.15 -15.46 3.27
C ARG A 147 -10.54 -15.78 2.76
N LYS A 148 -10.86 -17.08 2.59
CA LYS A 148 -12.18 -17.51 2.11
C LYS A 148 -13.27 -17.05 3.08
N PHE A 149 -13.06 -17.26 4.39
CA PHE A 149 -13.99 -16.84 5.42
C PHE A 149 -14.22 -15.32 5.36
N CYS A 150 -13.16 -14.51 5.47
CA CYS A 150 -13.28 -13.06 5.45
C CYS A 150 -13.96 -12.54 4.18
N HIS A 151 -13.57 -13.03 3.00
CA HIS A 151 -14.18 -12.59 1.76
C HIS A 151 -15.67 -12.97 1.66
N THR A 152 -16.04 -14.18 2.11
CA THR A 152 -17.44 -14.63 2.10
C THR A 152 -18.29 -13.79 3.04
N THR A 153 -17.79 -13.54 4.26
CA THR A 153 -18.46 -12.72 5.27
C THR A 153 -18.57 -11.26 4.83
N LEU A 154 -17.51 -10.65 4.29
CA LEU A 154 -17.60 -9.29 3.77
C LEU A 154 -18.63 -9.18 2.63
N ARG A 155 -18.75 -10.21 1.77
CA ARG A 155 -19.79 -10.27 0.74
C ARG A 155 -21.20 -10.40 1.30
N SER A 156 -21.40 -11.05 2.45
CA SER A 156 -22.73 -11.08 3.09
C SER A 156 -23.13 -9.70 3.62
N PHE A 157 -22.16 -8.91 4.12
CA PHE A 157 -22.37 -7.53 4.57
C PHE A 157 -22.38 -6.46 3.46
N GLY A 158 -22.30 -6.86 2.19
CA GLY A 158 -22.48 -5.93 1.07
C GLY A 158 -21.20 -5.52 0.33
N LEU A 159 -20.05 -6.17 0.58
CA LEU A 159 -18.82 -5.92 -0.19
C LEU A 159 -19.08 -6.06 -1.70
N GLY A 160 -18.95 -4.94 -2.41
CA GLY A 160 -19.18 -4.85 -3.85
C GLY A 160 -20.65 -4.97 -4.29
N LYS A 161 -21.62 -4.77 -3.38
CA LYS A 161 -23.06 -4.82 -3.66
C LYS A 161 -23.71 -3.45 -3.42
N LEU A 162 -24.85 -3.22 -4.09
CA LEU A 162 -25.66 -2.00 -3.94
C LEU A 162 -26.11 -1.71 -2.50
N SER A 163 -26.20 -2.73 -1.64
CA SER A 163 -26.57 -2.57 -0.23
C SER A 163 -25.60 -1.70 0.57
N LEU A 164 -24.35 -1.53 0.10
CA LEU A 164 -23.35 -0.69 0.77
C LEU A 164 -23.36 0.77 0.25
N GLU A 165 -24.05 1.05 -0.84
CA GLU A 165 -24.14 2.40 -1.42
C GLU A 165 -24.65 3.46 -0.43
N PRO A 166 -25.67 3.21 0.42
CA PRO A 166 -26.11 4.17 1.43
C PRO A 166 -25.01 4.58 2.41
N CYS A 167 -24.15 3.63 2.82
CA CYS A 167 -23.03 3.90 3.73
C CYS A 167 -22.03 4.89 3.12
N ILE A 168 -21.70 4.69 1.83
CA ILE A 168 -20.82 5.59 1.07
C ILE A 168 -21.48 6.96 0.91
N LYS A 169 -22.77 7.00 0.55
CA LYS A 169 -23.53 8.26 0.37
C LYS A 169 -23.59 9.11 1.62
N GLU A 170 -23.76 8.50 2.79
CA GLU A 170 -23.73 9.22 4.07
C GLU A 170 -22.37 9.90 4.31
N GLY A 171 -21.25 9.20 4.05
CA GLY A 171 -19.92 9.81 4.12
C GLY A 171 -19.73 10.95 3.12
N LEU A 172 -20.30 10.80 1.91
CA LEU A 172 -20.26 11.85 0.89
C LEU A 172 -21.06 13.09 1.27
N ALA A 173 -22.20 12.93 1.94
CA ALA A 173 -22.97 14.05 2.46
C ALA A 173 -22.13 14.85 3.47
N THR A 174 -21.45 14.18 4.40
CA THR A 174 -20.51 14.83 5.33
C THR A 174 -19.38 15.56 4.60
N ILE A 175 -18.74 14.92 3.61
CA ILE A 175 -17.67 15.58 2.84
C ILE A 175 -18.20 16.83 2.16
N LYS A 176 -19.36 16.77 1.49
CA LYS A 176 -19.91 17.91 0.74
C LYS A 176 -20.18 19.11 1.66
N THR A 177 -20.85 18.88 2.80
CA THR A 177 -21.19 19.93 3.75
C THR A 177 -19.95 20.54 4.39
N GLU A 178 -19.04 19.71 4.90
CA GLU A 178 -17.84 20.21 5.59
C GLU A 178 -16.84 20.86 4.64
N LEU A 179 -16.72 20.37 3.40
CA LEU A 179 -15.82 20.97 2.43
C LEU A 179 -16.27 22.38 2.01
N LEU A 180 -17.59 22.61 1.89
CA LEU A 180 -18.14 23.95 1.67
C LEU A 180 -17.87 24.88 2.87
N ARG A 181 -18.19 24.42 4.09
CA ARG A 181 -17.96 25.18 5.32
C ARG A 181 -16.49 25.59 5.46
N LEU A 182 -15.56 24.65 5.30
CA LEU A 182 -14.12 24.91 5.41
C LEU A 182 -13.62 25.82 4.27
N ASN A 183 -14.20 25.70 3.08
CA ASN A 183 -13.83 26.55 1.94
C ASN A 183 -14.23 28.01 2.17
N GLU A 184 -15.39 28.25 2.77
CA GLU A 184 -15.84 29.58 3.20
C GLU A 184 -14.94 30.15 4.31
N GLU A 185 -14.65 29.34 5.34
CA GLU A 185 -13.78 29.74 6.46
C GLU A 185 -12.35 30.09 6.02
N CYS A 186 -11.80 29.37 5.04
CA CYS A 186 -10.42 29.56 4.59
C CYS A 186 -10.25 30.78 3.65
N GLY A 187 -11.33 31.43 3.20
CA GLY A 187 -11.27 32.65 2.41
C GLY A 187 -10.43 32.55 1.12
N GLY A 188 -10.40 31.38 0.49
CA GLY A 188 -9.63 31.13 -0.74
C GLY A 188 -8.20 30.62 -0.56
N ALA A 189 -7.74 30.37 0.69
CA ALA A 189 -6.46 29.70 0.94
C ALA A 189 -6.45 28.20 0.54
N GLY A 190 -7.64 27.64 0.34
CA GLY A 190 -7.88 26.24 0.03
C GLY A 190 -7.97 25.36 1.27
N VAL A 191 -8.67 24.24 1.12
CA VAL A 191 -8.90 23.23 2.14
C VAL A 191 -8.08 21.99 1.81
N ASP A 192 -7.47 21.36 2.83
CA ASP A 192 -6.89 20.02 2.68
C ASP A 192 -8.02 18.97 2.75
N PRO A 193 -8.31 18.25 1.65
CA PRO A 193 -9.42 17.30 1.63
C PRO A 193 -9.06 15.96 2.29
N SER A 194 -7.79 15.72 2.62
CA SER A 194 -7.29 14.43 3.11
C SER A 194 -8.00 13.92 4.37
N PRO A 195 -8.23 14.74 5.43
CA PRO A 195 -8.88 14.27 6.65
C PRO A 195 -10.34 13.84 6.44
N LEU A 196 -11.09 14.60 5.63
CA LEU A 196 -12.51 14.31 5.36
C LEU A 196 -12.67 13.05 4.52
N ILE A 197 -11.87 12.93 3.44
CA ILE A 197 -11.89 11.76 2.57
C ILE A 197 -11.41 10.52 3.34
N GLY A 198 -10.32 10.65 4.10
CA GLY A 198 -9.78 9.57 4.91
C GLY A 198 -10.80 9.04 5.92
N ASN A 199 -11.53 9.92 6.60
CA ASN A 199 -12.59 9.53 7.53
C ASN A 199 -13.75 8.82 6.81
N ALA A 200 -14.27 9.39 5.73
CA ALA A 200 -15.42 8.84 5.01
C ALA A 200 -15.12 7.44 4.44
N VAL A 201 -13.98 7.27 3.79
CA VAL A 201 -13.51 5.97 3.26
C VAL A 201 -13.30 4.98 4.41
N SER A 202 -12.65 5.40 5.50
CA SER A 202 -12.44 4.53 6.66
C SER A 202 -13.75 4.04 7.26
N ASN A 203 -14.78 4.89 7.30
CA ASN A 203 -16.09 4.51 7.82
C ASN A 203 -16.78 3.41 7.01
N VAL A 204 -16.52 3.32 5.71
CA VAL A 204 -17.06 2.23 4.87
C VAL A 204 -16.50 0.89 5.32
N ILE A 205 -15.18 0.77 5.42
CA ILE A 205 -14.56 -0.47 5.87
C ILE A 205 -14.87 -0.73 7.35
N CYS A 206 -14.83 0.27 8.23
CA CYS A 206 -15.19 0.13 9.65
C CYS A 206 -16.62 -0.38 9.84
N THR A 207 -17.58 0.01 8.99
CA THR A 207 -18.95 -0.55 9.04
C THR A 207 -18.95 -2.04 8.75
N LEU A 208 -18.17 -2.51 7.76
CA LEU A 208 -18.10 -3.92 7.39
C LEU A 208 -17.35 -4.80 8.41
N ILE A 209 -16.32 -4.26 9.05
CA ILE A 209 -15.44 -5.03 9.93
C ILE A 209 -15.68 -4.81 11.43
N LEU A 210 -16.24 -3.67 11.83
CA LEU A 210 -16.42 -3.27 13.23
C LEU A 210 -17.86 -2.83 13.57
N GLY A 211 -18.78 -2.87 12.59
CA GLY A 211 -20.20 -2.54 12.81
C GLY A 211 -20.44 -1.10 13.29
N GLN A 212 -19.47 -0.20 13.14
CA GLN A 212 -19.53 1.16 13.67
C GLN A 212 -18.84 2.17 12.75
N ARG A 213 -19.26 3.44 12.90
CA ARG A 213 -18.72 4.62 12.21
C ARG A 213 -18.16 5.59 13.24
N PHE A 214 -17.20 6.39 12.81
CA PHE A 214 -16.55 7.41 13.60
C PHE A 214 -16.84 8.80 13.03
N HIS A 215 -17.20 9.73 13.91
CA HIS A 215 -17.45 11.11 13.51
C HIS A 215 -16.19 11.75 12.91
N HIS A 216 -16.32 12.64 11.93
CA HIS A 216 -15.18 13.26 11.25
C HIS A 216 -14.35 14.17 12.17
N GLU A 217 -14.94 14.67 13.26
CA GLU A 217 -14.25 15.44 14.31
C GLU A 217 -13.66 14.57 15.43
N ASP A 218 -13.81 13.25 15.37
CA ASP A 218 -13.21 12.35 16.37
C ASP A 218 -11.68 12.44 16.29
N ARG A 219 -11.09 13.06 17.32
CA ARG A 219 -9.64 13.30 17.41
C ARG A 219 -8.86 12.00 17.55
N GLU A 220 -9.38 11.02 18.27
CA GLU A 220 -8.71 9.73 18.44
C GLU A 220 -8.66 9.01 17.09
N PHE A 221 -9.81 8.93 16.42
CA PHE A 221 -9.88 8.28 15.11
C PHE A 221 -9.01 8.97 14.07
N ARG A 222 -9.04 10.31 13.99
CA ARG A 222 -8.16 11.07 13.09
C ARG A 222 -6.69 10.79 13.35
N THR A 223 -6.29 10.79 14.63
CA THR A 223 -4.91 10.44 15.02
C THR A 223 -4.56 9.02 14.57
N MET A 224 -5.49 8.06 14.69
CA MET A 224 -5.28 6.70 14.20
C MET A 224 -5.03 6.65 12.69
N LEU A 225 -5.80 7.40 11.89
CA LEU A 225 -5.60 7.45 10.43
C LEU A 225 -4.23 8.05 10.06
N ASP A 226 -3.84 9.13 10.74
CA ASP A 226 -2.53 9.77 10.54
C ASP A 226 -1.37 8.82 10.90
N LEU A 227 -1.49 8.09 12.01
CA LEU A 227 -0.51 7.08 12.43
C LEU A 227 -0.39 5.93 11.42
N MET A 228 -1.50 5.48 10.83
CA MET A 228 -1.50 4.43 9.81
C MET A 228 -0.76 4.88 8.54
N ALA A 229 -1.13 6.05 7.99
CA ALA A 229 -0.47 6.61 6.82
C ALA A 229 1.04 6.81 7.08
N ARG A 230 1.39 7.30 8.28
CA ARG A 230 2.79 7.48 8.68
C ARG A 230 3.54 6.16 8.82
N GLY A 231 2.92 5.13 9.39
CA GLY A 231 3.51 3.79 9.51
C GLY A 231 3.87 3.19 8.15
N LEU A 232 2.99 3.35 7.15
CA LEU A 232 3.22 2.88 5.78
C LEU A 232 4.38 3.62 5.08
N GLU A 233 4.54 4.92 5.33
CA GLU A 233 5.66 5.71 4.81
C GLU A 233 7.01 5.28 5.42
N ILE A 234 7.05 5.08 6.75
CA ILE A 234 8.28 4.72 7.48
C ILE A 234 8.85 3.38 7.00
N CYS A 235 7.99 2.42 6.64
CA CYS A 235 8.40 1.06 6.27
C CYS A 235 9.34 0.98 5.06
N MET A 236 9.27 1.94 4.11
CA MET A 236 10.04 1.88 2.86
C MET A 236 10.89 3.12 2.58
N ASN A 237 10.56 4.27 3.17
CA ASN A 237 11.23 5.54 2.89
C ASN A 237 11.97 6.11 4.11
N SER A 238 12.51 5.23 4.96
CA SER A 238 13.24 5.64 6.15
C SER A 238 14.35 4.66 6.54
N PRO A 239 15.26 5.06 7.45
CA PRO A 239 16.23 4.14 8.06
C PRO A 239 15.62 2.91 8.75
N ALA A 240 14.29 2.86 8.97
CA ALA A 240 13.62 1.69 9.51
C ALA A 240 13.78 0.43 8.62
N VAL A 241 14.08 0.58 7.33
CA VAL A 241 14.45 -0.54 6.44
C VAL A 241 15.63 -1.35 6.98
N LEU A 242 16.51 -0.72 7.77
CA LEU A 242 17.66 -1.38 8.40
C LEU A 242 17.28 -2.41 9.47
N ILE A 243 16.04 -2.40 9.99
CA ILE A 243 15.52 -3.47 10.86
C ILE A 243 15.56 -4.81 10.11
N ASN A 244 15.39 -4.82 8.79
CA ASN A 244 15.47 -6.03 7.97
C ASN A 244 16.89 -6.59 7.84
N VAL A 245 17.91 -5.77 8.15
CA VAL A 245 19.32 -6.20 8.21
C VAL A 245 19.71 -6.52 9.66
N PHE A 246 19.34 -5.64 10.59
CA PHE A 246 19.63 -5.74 12.02
C PHE A 246 18.32 -5.62 12.83
N PRO A 247 17.63 -6.75 13.11
CA PRO A 247 16.33 -6.72 13.77
C PRO A 247 16.31 -6.02 15.13
N LEU A 248 17.46 -6.01 15.83
CA LEU A 248 17.62 -5.31 17.11
C LEU A 248 17.36 -3.80 17.01
N PHE A 249 17.50 -3.21 15.82
CA PHE A 249 17.22 -1.79 15.62
C PHE A 249 15.76 -1.44 15.92
N TYR A 250 14.85 -2.42 15.81
CA TYR A 250 13.46 -2.25 16.21
C TYR A 250 13.33 -1.75 17.65
N TRP A 251 14.24 -2.07 18.57
CA TRP A 251 14.15 -1.71 19.99
C TRP A 251 14.86 -0.41 20.37
N LEU A 252 15.52 0.28 19.42
CA LEU A 252 16.27 1.50 19.70
C LEU A 252 15.35 2.65 20.15
N PRO A 253 15.64 3.36 21.25
CA PRO A 253 14.71 4.32 21.88
C PRO A 253 14.66 5.70 21.19
N PHE A 254 15.19 5.84 19.97
CA PHE A 254 15.30 7.13 19.27
C PHE A 254 14.89 7.05 17.80
N GLY A 255 14.59 8.22 17.23
CA GLY A 255 14.29 8.40 15.81
C GLY A 255 13.12 7.56 15.29
N VAL A 256 13.21 7.20 14.01
CA VAL A 256 12.18 6.44 13.28
C VAL A 256 11.90 5.06 13.90
N PHE A 257 12.85 4.47 14.62
CA PHE A 257 12.66 3.18 15.29
C PHE A 257 11.70 3.30 16.47
N ARG A 258 11.86 4.34 17.30
CA ARG A 258 10.90 4.63 18.38
C ARG A 258 9.53 5.00 17.82
N GLU A 259 9.50 5.81 16.76
CA GLU A 259 8.28 6.23 16.08
C GLU A 259 7.49 5.01 15.57
N LEU A 260 8.14 4.08 14.85
CA LEU A 260 7.51 2.86 14.36
C LEU A 260 6.92 2.00 15.50
N ARG A 261 7.66 1.86 16.61
CA ARG A 261 7.15 1.14 17.80
C ARG A 261 5.95 1.83 18.43
N GLN A 262 5.93 3.15 18.42
CA GLN A 262 4.81 3.91 18.99
C GLN A 262 3.56 3.73 18.13
N VAL A 263 3.70 3.87 16.80
CA VAL A 263 2.62 3.61 15.83
C VAL A 263 2.04 2.20 16.01
N GLU A 264 2.89 1.18 16.10
CA GLU A 264 2.45 -0.21 16.32
C GLU A 264 1.64 -0.36 17.61
N ARG A 265 2.13 0.20 18.72
CA ARG A 265 1.44 0.11 20.01
C ARG A 265 0.09 0.80 20.01
N ASP A 266 0.01 2.01 19.47
CA ASP A 266 -1.21 2.80 19.49
C ASP A 266 -2.30 2.15 18.63
N ILE A 267 -1.94 1.61 17.45
CA ILE A 267 -2.83 0.77 16.63
C ILE A 267 -3.26 -0.48 17.39
N THR A 268 -2.32 -1.16 18.04
CA THR A 268 -2.60 -2.37 18.82
C THR A 268 -3.61 -2.09 19.94
N VAL A 269 -3.43 -1.00 20.70
CA VAL A 269 -4.34 -0.61 21.79
C VAL A 269 -5.73 -0.28 21.25
N PHE A 270 -5.82 0.51 20.19
CA PHE A 270 -7.08 0.89 19.56
C PHE A 270 -7.89 -0.32 19.10
N LEU A 271 -7.27 -1.22 18.33
CA LEU A 271 -7.94 -2.42 17.80
C LEU A 271 -8.34 -3.40 18.89
N LYS A 272 -7.47 -3.65 19.89
CA LYS A 272 -7.80 -4.55 21.00
C LYS A 272 -8.98 -4.04 21.82
N ARG A 273 -9.10 -2.72 22.05
CA ARG A 273 -10.25 -2.13 22.73
C ARG A 273 -11.55 -2.40 21.97
N ILE A 274 -11.52 -2.31 20.64
CA ILE A 274 -12.68 -2.57 19.79
C ILE A 274 -13.06 -4.06 19.82
N ILE A 275 -12.09 -4.97 19.68
CA ILE A 275 -12.34 -6.43 19.76
C ILE A 275 -12.92 -6.81 21.12
N THR A 276 -12.39 -6.23 22.21
CA THR A 276 -12.92 -6.43 23.57
C THR A 276 -14.39 -6.00 23.67
N LYS A 277 -14.75 -4.86 23.07
CA LYS A 277 -16.14 -4.37 23.03
C LYS A 277 -17.06 -5.31 22.23
N HIS A 278 -16.61 -5.84 21.11
CA HIS A 278 -17.38 -6.82 20.32
C HIS A 278 -17.63 -8.09 21.13
N ARG A 279 -16.60 -8.63 21.78
CA ARG A 279 -16.73 -9.80 22.64
C ARG A 279 -17.74 -9.62 23.77
N ALA A 280 -17.76 -8.44 24.39
CA ALA A 280 -18.67 -8.12 25.49
C ALA A 280 -20.13 -7.90 25.04
N THR A 281 -20.35 -7.51 23.78
CA THR A 281 -21.67 -7.15 23.24
C THR A 281 -22.13 -8.11 22.13
N LEU A 282 -21.50 -9.28 22.01
CA LEU A 282 -21.78 -10.24 20.96
C LEU A 282 -23.17 -10.84 21.16
N ASP A 283 -24.03 -10.61 20.17
CA ASP A 283 -25.32 -11.27 20.03
C ASP A 283 -25.21 -12.33 18.93
N ALA A 284 -25.40 -13.59 19.29
CA ALA A 284 -25.26 -14.72 18.37
C ALA A 284 -26.39 -14.78 17.34
N ASP A 285 -27.56 -14.21 17.66
CA ASP A 285 -28.73 -14.22 16.76
C ASP A 285 -28.66 -13.09 15.73
N ASN A 286 -27.88 -12.03 16.01
CA ASN A 286 -27.76 -10.85 15.15
C ASN A 286 -26.31 -10.36 15.04
N PRO A 287 -25.43 -11.09 14.34
CA PRO A 287 -24.05 -10.66 14.10
C PRO A 287 -24.00 -9.38 13.26
N ARG A 288 -23.28 -8.38 13.75
CA ARG A 288 -23.28 -7.03 13.15
C ARG A 288 -22.29 -6.89 11.99
N ASP A 289 -21.18 -7.61 12.04
CA ASP A 289 -20.01 -7.40 11.19
C ASP A 289 -19.08 -8.63 11.13
N LEU A 290 -17.95 -8.47 10.43
CA LEU A 290 -16.92 -9.52 10.33
C LEU A 290 -16.37 -9.95 11.70
N THR A 291 -16.20 -9.02 12.65
CA THR A 291 -15.62 -9.34 13.97
C THR A 291 -16.56 -10.27 14.74
N ASP A 292 -17.85 -9.96 14.77
CA ASP A 292 -18.85 -10.82 15.41
C ASP A 292 -18.91 -12.21 14.75
N MET A 293 -19.00 -12.26 13.41
CA MET A 293 -19.03 -13.52 12.66
C MET A 293 -17.77 -14.36 12.91
N TYR A 294 -16.60 -13.75 13.01
CA TYR A 294 -15.37 -14.46 13.30
C TYR A 294 -15.34 -15.00 14.74
N LEU A 295 -15.80 -14.22 15.71
CA LEU A 295 -15.90 -14.67 17.11
C LEU A 295 -16.87 -15.84 17.25
N MET A 296 -17.97 -15.85 16.48
CA MET A 296 -18.91 -16.98 16.42
C MET A 296 -18.27 -18.22 15.79
N GLU A 297 -17.59 -18.09 14.66
CA GLU A 297 -16.88 -19.20 14.01
C GLU A 297 -15.80 -19.79 14.92
N MET A 298 -15.07 -18.94 15.64
CA MET A 298 -14.09 -19.37 16.64
C MET A 298 -14.74 -20.19 17.76
N ARG A 299 -15.89 -19.76 18.30
CA ARG A 299 -16.63 -20.52 19.32
C ARG A 299 -17.15 -21.85 18.78
N ALA A 300 -17.72 -21.85 17.58
CA ALA A 300 -18.23 -23.06 16.95
C ALA A 300 -17.14 -24.13 16.75
N GLN A 301 -15.94 -23.73 16.31
CA GLN A 301 -14.81 -24.66 16.16
C GLN A 301 -14.27 -25.16 17.51
N GLN A 302 -14.32 -24.32 18.56
CA GLN A 302 -13.97 -24.74 19.92
C GLN A 302 -14.96 -25.76 20.49
N ASP A 303 -16.26 -25.54 20.30
CA ASP A 303 -17.32 -26.45 20.75
C ASP A 303 -17.25 -27.80 20.01
N ALA A 304 -16.89 -27.77 18.73
CA ALA A 304 -16.62 -28.96 17.92
C ALA A 304 -15.30 -29.69 18.27
N ARG A 305 -14.48 -29.12 19.18
CA ARG A 305 -13.16 -29.63 19.58
C ARG A 305 -12.21 -29.85 18.39
N GLU A 306 -12.20 -28.94 17.42
CA GLU A 306 -11.22 -28.96 16.33
C GLU A 306 -9.81 -28.64 16.88
N GLU A 307 -8.97 -29.67 17.05
CA GLU A 307 -7.61 -29.52 17.61
C GLU A 307 -6.69 -28.61 16.77
N ASP A 308 -6.91 -28.54 15.45
CA ASP A 308 -6.10 -27.76 14.49
C ASP A 308 -6.79 -26.46 14.01
N SER A 309 -7.68 -25.87 14.82
CA SER A 309 -8.37 -24.64 14.44
C SER A 309 -7.40 -23.47 14.25
N SER A 310 -7.42 -22.84 13.06
CA SER A 310 -6.70 -21.60 12.81
C SER A 310 -7.41 -20.35 13.33
N PHE A 311 -8.64 -20.48 13.83
CA PHE A 311 -9.48 -19.35 14.26
C PHE A 311 -9.15 -19.02 15.72
N THR A 312 -8.41 -17.93 15.90
CA THR A 312 -8.06 -17.40 17.23
C THR A 312 -8.28 -15.90 17.27
N GLU A 313 -8.53 -15.36 18.47
CA GLU A 313 -8.68 -13.92 18.70
C GLU A 313 -7.39 -13.16 18.31
N ASP A 314 -6.21 -13.75 18.52
CA ASP A 314 -4.95 -13.18 18.06
C ASP A 314 -4.87 -13.09 16.54
N TYR A 315 -5.35 -14.10 15.80
CA TYR A 315 -5.39 -14.04 14.34
C TYR A 315 -6.44 -13.03 13.84
N LEU A 316 -7.59 -12.93 14.53
CA LEU A 316 -8.63 -11.93 14.26
C LEU A 316 -8.07 -10.50 14.35
N PHE A 317 -7.26 -10.21 15.37
CA PHE A 317 -6.60 -8.92 15.54
C PHE A 317 -5.82 -8.50 14.29
N TYR A 318 -5.00 -9.40 13.72
CA TYR A 318 -4.24 -9.10 12.50
C TYR A 318 -5.14 -9.01 11.26
N ILE A 319 -6.23 -9.78 11.17
CA ILE A 319 -7.20 -9.67 10.07
C ILE A 319 -7.88 -8.29 10.08
N ILE A 320 -8.35 -7.83 11.25
CA ILE A 320 -8.98 -6.51 11.39
C ILE A 320 -7.99 -5.41 11.05
N GLY A 321 -6.75 -5.49 11.56
CA GLY A 321 -5.70 -4.54 11.23
C GLY A 321 -5.39 -4.48 9.72
N ASP A 322 -5.22 -5.65 9.09
CA ASP A 322 -4.96 -5.76 7.64
C ASP A 322 -6.09 -5.12 6.83
N LEU A 323 -7.35 -5.45 7.14
CA LEU A 323 -8.52 -4.95 6.41
C LEU A 323 -8.72 -3.45 6.60
N PHE A 324 -8.55 -2.97 7.83
CA PHE A 324 -8.72 -1.56 8.15
C PHE A 324 -7.68 -0.71 7.42
N ILE A 325 -6.39 -1.03 7.57
CA ILE A 325 -5.31 -0.27 6.93
C ILE A 325 -5.41 -0.36 5.40
N ALA A 326 -5.65 -1.55 4.84
CA ALA A 326 -5.72 -1.73 3.39
C ALA A 326 -6.92 -0.99 2.78
N GLY A 327 -8.11 -1.08 3.40
CA GLY A 327 -9.31 -0.41 2.91
C GLY A 327 -9.23 1.11 3.03
N THR A 328 -8.64 1.61 4.11
CA THR A 328 -8.50 3.05 4.36
C THR A 328 -7.46 3.71 3.47
N ASP A 329 -6.19 3.31 3.56
CA ASP A 329 -5.09 4.11 3.01
C ASP A 329 -5.07 4.08 1.47
N THR A 330 -5.30 2.90 0.89
CA THR A 330 -5.24 2.73 -0.57
C THR A 330 -6.37 3.46 -1.31
N THR A 331 -7.59 3.39 -0.79
CA THR A 331 -8.76 4.06 -1.37
C THR A 331 -8.69 5.57 -1.16
N THR A 332 -8.30 6.03 0.04
CA THR A 332 -8.09 7.45 0.34
C THR A 332 -7.09 8.08 -0.62
N ASN A 333 -5.90 7.47 -0.75
CA ASN A 333 -4.88 7.96 -1.67
C ASN A 333 -5.36 7.95 -3.13
N SER A 334 -6.12 6.95 -3.55
CA SER A 334 -6.68 6.87 -4.91
C SER A 334 -7.70 7.99 -5.20
N VAL A 335 -8.57 8.33 -4.24
CA VAL A 335 -9.49 9.48 -4.36
C VAL A 335 -8.69 10.79 -4.40
N LEU A 336 -7.73 10.97 -3.49
CA LEU A 336 -6.91 12.18 -3.42
C LEU A 336 -6.10 12.41 -4.69
N TRP A 337 -5.50 11.35 -5.25
CA TRP A 337 -4.85 11.41 -6.55
C TRP A 337 -5.84 11.82 -7.65
N THR A 338 -7.06 11.26 -7.65
CA THR A 338 -8.05 11.61 -8.66
C THR A 338 -8.41 13.09 -8.58
N LEU A 339 -8.69 13.62 -7.39
CA LEU A 339 -8.96 15.05 -7.20
C LEU A 339 -7.78 15.92 -7.64
N LEU A 340 -6.55 15.52 -7.32
CA LEU A 340 -5.35 16.24 -7.73
C LEU A 340 -5.20 16.28 -9.26
N TYR A 341 -5.42 15.16 -9.95
CA TYR A 341 -5.40 15.13 -11.42
C TYR A 341 -6.53 15.98 -12.02
N MET A 342 -7.72 15.99 -11.42
CA MET A 342 -8.82 16.85 -11.89
C MET A 342 -8.50 18.34 -11.75
N VAL A 343 -7.75 18.70 -10.71
CA VAL A 343 -7.28 20.08 -10.49
C VAL A 343 -6.19 20.47 -11.49
N ILE A 344 -5.29 19.55 -11.86
CA ILE A 344 -4.19 19.79 -12.80
C ILE A 344 -4.67 19.79 -14.26
N TYR A 345 -5.67 18.98 -14.58
CA TYR A 345 -6.24 18.83 -15.92
C TYR A 345 -7.70 19.34 -15.93
N PRO A 346 -7.93 20.67 -15.86
CA PRO A 346 -9.27 21.23 -15.76
C PRO A 346 -10.17 20.86 -16.95
N ASP A 347 -9.61 20.72 -18.15
CA ASP A 347 -10.37 20.31 -19.35
C ASP A 347 -10.91 18.88 -19.22
N ILE A 348 -10.14 17.97 -18.62
CA ILE A 348 -10.60 16.61 -18.33
C ILE A 348 -11.68 16.65 -17.25
N GLN A 349 -11.52 17.48 -16.22
CA GLN A 349 -12.54 17.69 -15.21
C GLN A 349 -13.85 18.19 -15.83
N ASP A 350 -13.80 19.14 -16.77
CA ASP A 350 -14.97 19.64 -17.49
C ASP A 350 -15.65 18.56 -18.35
N LYS A 351 -14.86 17.72 -19.04
CA LYS A 351 -15.40 16.58 -19.80
C LYS A 351 -16.12 15.56 -18.91
N VAL A 352 -15.52 15.18 -17.77
CA VAL A 352 -16.16 14.30 -16.77
C VAL A 352 -17.45 14.91 -16.26
N GLN A 353 -17.41 16.20 -15.93
CA GLN A 353 -18.57 16.95 -15.43
C GLN A 353 -19.70 17.04 -16.45
N ALA A 354 -19.38 17.23 -17.73
CA ALA A 354 -20.36 17.23 -18.82
C ALA A 354 -21.04 15.86 -18.98
N GLU A 355 -20.27 14.77 -18.95
CA GLU A 355 -20.81 13.40 -19.02
C GLU A 355 -21.76 13.11 -17.83
N ILE A 356 -21.37 13.50 -16.62
CA ILE A 356 -22.20 13.34 -15.42
C ILE A 356 -23.50 14.16 -15.55
N ASP A 357 -23.41 15.41 -16.00
CA ASP A 357 -24.59 16.28 -16.17
C ASP A 357 -25.56 15.71 -17.21
N GLU A 358 -25.06 15.09 -18.29
CA GLU A 358 -25.88 14.48 -19.34
C GLU A 358 -26.60 13.21 -18.86
N VAL A 359 -25.89 12.32 -18.16
CA VAL A 359 -26.38 10.97 -17.83
C VAL A 359 -27.12 10.93 -16.49
N VAL A 360 -26.57 11.60 -15.48
CA VAL A 360 -27.12 11.59 -14.11
C VAL A 360 -27.99 12.81 -13.86
N GLY A 361 -27.65 13.93 -14.48
CA GLY A 361 -28.23 15.23 -14.17
C GLY A 361 -27.60 15.86 -12.93
N LYS A 362 -28.09 17.05 -12.57
CA LYS A 362 -27.53 17.86 -11.47
C LYS A 362 -28.14 17.57 -10.10
N HIS A 363 -29.36 17.05 -10.06
CA HIS A 363 -30.14 16.95 -8.82
C HIS A 363 -30.14 15.54 -8.19
N ARG A 364 -30.02 14.49 -9.01
CA ARG A 364 -30.00 13.12 -8.52
C ARG A 364 -28.59 12.73 -8.06
N VAL A 365 -28.47 12.14 -6.88
CA VAL A 365 -27.18 11.60 -6.40
C VAL A 365 -26.74 10.42 -7.29
N PRO A 366 -25.48 10.39 -7.75
CA PRO A 366 -24.95 9.27 -8.51
C PRO A 366 -25.12 7.94 -7.77
N SER A 367 -25.41 6.89 -8.53
CA SER A 367 -25.57 5.52 -8.05
C SER A 367 -24.62 4.59 -8.79
N LEU A 368 -24.31 3.44 -8.19
CA LEU A 368 -23.44 2.46 -8.83
C LEU A 368 -24.05 1.92 -10.14
N THR A 369 -25.38 2.00 -10.30
CA THR A 369 -26.06 1.63 -11.55
C THR A 369 -25.72 2.55 -12.72
N ASP A 370 -25.30 3.79 -12.44
CA ASP A 370 -24.91 4.76 -13.48
C ASP A 370 -23.55 4.42 -14.09
N LYS A 371 -22.76 3.57 -13.43
CA LYS A 371 -21.38 3.27 -13.80
C LYS A 371 -21.21 2.80 -15.25
N GLY A 372 -22.11 1.94 -15.73
CA GLY A 372 -22.06 1.44 -17.12
C GLY A 372 -22.34 2.50 -18.18
N SER A 373 -22.91 3.64 -17.79
CA SER A 373 -23.30 4.75 -18.66
C SER A 373 -22.37 5.96 -18.53
N LEU A 374 -21.30 5.87 -17.73
CA LEU A 374 -20.31 6.93 -17.53
C LEU A 374 -18.90 6.46 -17.95
N PRO A 375 -18.71 6.05 -19.22
CA PRO A 375 -17.46 5.46 -19.69
C PRO A 375 -16.26 6.42 -19.59
N PHE A 376 -16.41 7.72 -19.86
CA PHE A 376 -15.31 8.68 -19.77
C PHE A 376 -14.91 8.94 -18.32
N THR A 377 -15.87 8.98 -17.39
CA THR A 377 -15.61 9.05 -15.96
C THR A 377 -14.86 7.81 -15.47
N GLU A 378 -15.29 6.60 -15.85
CA GLU A 378 -14.60 5.36 -15.49
C GLU A 378 -13.19 5.30 -16.10
N ALA A 379 -13.04 5.67 -17.38
CA ALA A 379 -11.76 5.76 -18.07
C ALA A 379 -10.79 6.73 -17.36
N THR A 380 -11.30 7.87 -16.88
CA THR A 380 -10.52 8.87 -16.14
C THR A 380 -10.02 8.30 -14.80
N ILE A 381 -10.89 7.63 -14.04
CA ILE A 381 -10.49 6.98 -12.77
C ILE A 381 -9.44 5.89 -13.05
N MET A 382 -9.64 5.08 -14.08
CA MET A 382 -8.68 4.04 -14.47
C MET A 382 -7.32 4.62 -14.88
N GLU A 383 -7.31 5.73 -15.61
CA GLU A 383 -6.06 6.39 -15.99
C GLU A 383 -5.31 6.99 -14.80
N VAL A 384 -6.03 7.57 -13.83
CA VAL A 384 -5.39 7.99 -12.57
C VAL A 384 -4.79 6.78 -11.85
N GLN A 385 -5.53 5.68 -11.73
CA GLN A 385 -5.02 4.46 -11.10
C GLN A 385 -3.79 3.89 -11.82
N ARG A 386 -3.73 3.96 -13.15
CA ARG A 386 -2.56 3.55 -13.94
C ARG A 386 -1.37 4.46 -13.64
N MET A 387 -1.59 5.77 -13.57
CA MET A 387 -0.52 6.74 -13.36
C MET A 387 0.04 6.67 -11.95
N THR A 388 -0.78 6.47 -10.93
CA THR A 388 -0.35 6.61 -9.53
C THR A 388 -0.13 5.28 -8.82
N VAL A 389 -0.83 4.22 -9.23
CA VAL A 389 -0.73 2.83 -8.71
C VAL A 389 -0.57 2.79 -7.19
N ALA A 390 -1.68 2.66 -6.46
CA ALA A 390 -1.71 2.79 -5.00
C ALA A 390 -0.60 2.01 -4.25
N VAL A 391 -0.20 0.83 -4.74
CA VAL A 391 0.91 0.03 -4.22
C VAL A 391 1.94 -0.24 -5.33
N PRO A 392 2.88 0.68 -5.61
CA PRO A 392 3.75 0.64 -6.79
C PRO A 392 4.57 -0.66 -6.96
N LEU A 393 5.03 -1.24 -5.85
CA LEU A 393 5.90 -2.44 -5.84
C LEU A 393 5.17 -3.71 -5.41
N ALA A 394 3.82 -3.68 -5.47
CA ALA A 394 2.96 -4.69 -4.87
C ALA A 394 3.35 -5.00 -3.40
N ILE A 395 2.78 -6.06 -2.83
CA ILE A 395 3.26 -6.62 -1.56
C ILE A 395 4.29 -7.70 -1.88
N PRO A 396 5.48 -7.71 -1.24
CA PRO A 396 6.53 -8.68 -1.54
C PRO A 396 6.03 -10.14 -1.55
N HIS A 397 6.42 -10.85 -2.60
CA HIS A 397 6.19 -12.28 -2.79
C HIS A 397 7.45 -13.07 -2.43
N MET A 398 7.35 -14.40 -2.32
CA MET A 398 8.49 -15.28 -2.09
C MET A 398 8.40 -16.50 -2.99
N ALA A 399 9.53 -16.91 -3.56
CA ALA A 399 9.67 -18.20 -4.21
C ALA A 399 9.62 -19.33 -3.17
N SER A 400 8.58 -20.16 -3.21
CA SER A 400 8.36 -21.27 -2.27
C SER A 400 9.34 -22.45 -2.48
N GLU A 401 9.92 -22.54 -3.68
CA GLU A 401 10.93 -23.50 -4.08
C GLU A 401 11.97 -22.86 -5.01
N THR A 402 13.08 -23.58 -5.25
CA THR A 402 14.08 -23.15 -6.22
C THR A 402 13.57 -23.49 -7.62
N THR A 403 13.53 -22.51 -8.52
CA THR A 403 13.04 -22.70 -9.89
C THR A 403 13.90 -21.97 -10.92
N GLU A 404 13.79 -22.37 -12.18
CA GLU A 404 14.29 -21.60 -13.32
C GLU A 404 13.19 -20.67 -13.81
N PHE A 405 13.47 -19.37 -13.84
CA PHE A 405 12.52 -18.36 -14.30
C PHE A 405 13.19 -17.42 -15.29
N ARG A 406 12.69 -17.43 -16.53
CA ARG A 406 13.16 -16.58 -17.64
C ARG A 406 14.70 -16.61 -17.82
N GLY A 407 15.28 -17.80 -17.71
CA GLY A 407 16.72 -18.05 -17.90
C GLY A 407 17.59 -17.89 -16.65
N TYR A 408 16.99 -17.54 -15.51
CA TYR A 408 17.69 -17.37 -14.24
C TYR A 408 17.28 -18.40 -13.20
N THR A 409 18.22 -18.81 -12.37
CA THR A 409 17.94 -19.60 -11.19
C THR A 409 17.42 -18.69 -10.09
N ILE A 410 16.21 -18.94 -9.60
CA ILE A 410 15.58 -18.25 -8.48
C ILE A 410 15.58 -19.20 -7.27
N PRO A 411 16.47 -19.03 -6.28
CA PRO A 411 16.52 -19.91 -5.12
C PRO A 411 15.26 -19.81 -4.25
N LYS A 412 14.90 -20.92 -3.59
CA LYS A 412 13.87 -20.93 -2.54
C LYS A 412 14.12 -19.84 -1.50
N GLY A 413 13.06 -19.15 -1.09
CA GLY A 413 13.11 -18.10 -0.08
C GLY A 413 13.50 -16.73 -0.65
N THR A 414 13.74 -16.62 -1.96
CA THR A 414 14.01 -15.33 -2.62
C THR A 414 12.79 -14.43 -2.55
N VAL A 415 12.98 -13.17 -2.18
CA VAL A 415 11.92 -12.15 -2.20
C VAL A 415 11.67 -11.75 -3.65
N ILE A 416 10.43 -11.84 -4.12
CA ILE A 416 10.02 -11.39 -5.44
C ILE A 416 9.26 -10.08 -5.28
N LEU A 417 9.67 -9.05 -6.01
CA LEU A 417 9.07 -7.72 -5.97
C LEU A 417 8.47 -7.37 -7.34
N PRO A 418 7.17 -7.61 -7.55
CA PRO A 418 6.48 -7.19 -8.76
C PRO A 418 6.38 -5.66 -8.83
N ASN A 419 7.00 -5.05 -9.83
CA ASN A 419 6.95 -3.60 -10.02
C ASN A 419 5.71 -3.21 -10.85
N LEU A 420 4.57 -3.03 -10.19
CA LEU A 420 3.33 -2.60 -10.85
C LEU A 420 3.44 -1.21 -11.48
N TRP A 421 4.21 -0.30 -10.88
CA TRP A 421 4.51 1.00 -11.49
C TRP A 421 5.16 0.86 -12.86
N SER A 422 6.09 -0.09 -13.01
CA SER A 422 6.69 -0.41 -14.31
C SER A 422 5.69 -1.07 -15.26
N VAL A 423 4.84 -1.99 -14.78
CA VAL A 423 3.78 -2.62 -15.62
C VAL A 423 2.87 -1.56 -16.23
N HIS A 424 2.48 -0.57 -15.44
CA HIS A 424 1.59 0.50 -15.88
C HIS A 424 2.29 1.57 -16.72
N ARG A 425 3.61 1.52 -16.86
CA ARG A 425 4.43 2.42 -17.69
C ARG A 425 5.22 1.69 -18.77
N ASP A 426 4.92 0.42 -19.00
CA ASP A 426 5.64 -0.41 -19.95
C ASP A 426 5.31 0.04 -21.38
N PRO A 427 6.28 0.61 -22.13
CA PRO A 427 6.03 1.15 -23.47
C PRO A 427 5.69 0.06 -24.50
N THR A 428 5.84 -1.23 -24.16
CA THR A 428 5.45 -2.33 -25.03
C THR A 428 3.94 -2.60 -25.02
N VAL A 429 3.21 -2.12 -24.01
CA VAL A 429 1.76 -2.33 -23.85
C VAL A 429 0.98 -1.04 -23.58
N TRP A 430 1.68 0.09 -23.35
CA TRP A 430 1.08 1.42 -23.17
C TRP A 430 1.70 2.43 -24.12
N ASP A 431 0.90 2.94 -25.06
CA ASP A 431 1.29 4.05 -25.91
C ASP A 431 1.40 5.35 -25.10
N ASP A 432 2.50 6.08 -25.29
CA ASP A 432 2.80 7.31 -24.56
C ASP A 432 2.53 7.18 -23.04
N ALA A 433 3.25 6.22 -22.44
CA ALA A 433 2.94 5.68 -21.13
C ALA A 433 3.05 6.69 -19.98
N ASP A 434 3.83 7.76 -20.14
CA ASP A 434 3.99 8.78 -19.09
C ASP A 434 2.97 9.93 -19.20
N SER A 435 2.21 10.00 -20.29
CA SER A 435 1.15 11.00 -20.47
C SER A 435 -0.16 10.58 -19.82
N PHE A 436 -0.83 11.53 -19.18
CA PHE A 436 -2.19 11.34 -18.66
C PHE A 436 -3.20 11.47 -19.79
N ASN A 437 -3.81 10.36 -20.19
CA ASN A 437 -4.81 10.34 -21.26
C ASN A 437 -5.95 9.34 -20.96
N PRO A 438 -7.11 9.79 -20.46
CA PRO A 438 -8.26 8.93 -20.23
C PRO A 438 -8.77 8.21 -21.48
N GLU A 439 -8.66 8.81 -22.67
CA GLU A 439 -9.18 8.26 -23.92
C GLU A 439 -8.50 6.93 -24.30
N ARG A 440 -7.35 6.59 -23.70
CA ARG A 440 -6.70 5.28 -23.89
C ARG A 440 -7.52 4.09 -23.42
N PHE A 441 -8.50 4.34 -22.55
CA PHE A 441 -9.44 3.35 -22.04
C PHE A 441 -10.79 3.41 -22.75
N LEU A 442 -10.88 4.11 -23.88
CA LEU A 442 -12.09 4.18 -24.69
C LEU A 442 -11.82 3.64 -26.10
N ASP A 443 -12.82 2.98 -26.67
CA ASP A 443 -12.80 2.64 -28.09
C ASP A 443 -13.31 3.81 -28.95
N ASN A 444 -13.33 3.60 -30.27
CA ASN A 444 -13.78 4.61 -31.23
C ASN A 444 -15.27 4.97 -31.09
N GLU A 445 -16.06 4.17 -30.35
CA GLU A 445 -17.48 4.39 -30.06
C GLU A 445 -17.68 5.05 -28.68
N GLY A 446 -16.59 5.35 -27.96
CA GLY A 446 -16.63 5.92 -26.60
C GLY A 446 -16.98 4.89 -25.52
N LYS A 447 -16.92 3.58 -25.81
CA LYS A 447 -17.15 2.54 -24.81
C LYS A 447 -15.86 2.18 -24.08
N LEU A 448 -16.00 1.78 -22.83
CA LEU A 448 -14.87 1.44 -21.98
C LEU A 448 -14.13 0.17 -22.45
N LEU A 449 -12.84 0.31 -22.71
CA LEU A 449 -11.91 -0.76 -23.01
C LEU A 449 -11.29 -1.34 -21.74
N ARG A 450 -11.41 -2.66 -21.58
CA ARG A 450 -10.70 -3.40 -20.52
C ARG A 450 -9.39 -3.95 -21.06
N LYS A 451 -8.27 -3.45 -20.55
CA LYS A 451 -6.92 -3.92 -20.92
C LYS A 451 -6.42 -4.95 -19.91
N GLU A 452 -5.91 -6.08 -20.39
CA GLU A 452 -5.35 -7.14 -19.51
C GLU A 452 -4.10 -6.69 -18.74
N CYS A 453 -3.35 -5.73 -19.29
CA CYS A 453 -2.18 -5.12 -18.65
C CYS A 453 -2.55 -4.12 -17.55
N PHE A 454 -3.82 -3.77 -17.40
CA PHE A 454 -4.30 -2.88 -16.34
C PHE A 454 -4.57 -3.64 -15.04
N ILE A 455 -3.52 -3.79 -14.23
CA ILE A 455 -3.56 -4.58 -12.99
C ILE A 455 -3.27 -3.80 -11.69
N PRO A 456 -3.95 -2.67 -11.40
CA PRO A 456 -3.68 -1.86 -10.20
C PRO A 456 -3.96 -2.60 -8.88
N PHE A 457 -4.71 -3.69 -8.93
CA PHE A 457 -5.05 -4.55 -7.78
C PHE A 457 -4.20 -5.83 -7.70
N GLY A 458 -3.15 -5.92 -8.52
CA GLY A 458 -2.37 -7.15 -8.71
C GLY A 458 -3.15 -8.24 -9.46
N ILE A 459 -2.56 -9.43 -9.55
CA ILE A 459 -3.10 -10.60 -10.26
C ILE A 459 -2.76 -11.90 -9.54
N GLY A 460 -3.34 -13.01 -10.00
CA GLY A 460 -3.06 -14.35 -9.48
C GLY A 460 -3.70 -14.61 -8.11
N ARG A 461 -3.15 -15.58 -7.37
CA ARG A 461 -3.75 -16.06 -6.10
C ARG A 461 -3.82 -14.99 -5.01
N ARG A 462 -3.01 -13.93 -5.10
CA ARG A 462 -2.93 -12.83 -4.13
C ARG A 462 -3.59 -11.54 -4.62
N VAL A 463 -4.43 -11.60 -5.66
CA VAL A 463 -5.23 -10.46 -6.13
C VAL A 463 -5.96 -9.78 -4.97
N CYS A 464 -6.08 -8.45 -5.02
CA CYS A 464 -6.70 -7.67 -3.95
C CYS A 464 -8.07 -8.24 -3.55
N MET A 465 -8.28 -8.47 -2.25
CA MET A 465 -9.55 -8.97 -1.74
C MET A 465 -10.65 -7.90 -1.76
N GLY A 466 -10.26 -6.63 -1.69
CA GLY A 466 -11.15 -5.47 -1.64
C GLY A 466 -11.39 -4.81 -3.00
N GLU A 467 -10.97 -5.42 -4.12
CA GLU A 467 -11.04 -4.81 -5.46
C GLU A 467 -12.44 -4.27 -5.81
N GLN A 468 -13.49 -5.07 -5.58
CA GLN A 468 -14.86 -4.67 -5.89
C GLN A 468 -15.34 -3.52 -5.03
N LEU A 469 -14.95 -3.51 -3.75
CA LEU A 469 -15.27 -2.44 -2.81
C LEU A 469 -14.57 -1.13 -3.22
N ALA A 470 -13.26 -1.19 -3.46
CA ALA A 470 -12.46 -0.03 -3.87
C ALA A 470 -12.98 0.58 -5.19
N LYS A 471 -13.32 -0.24 -6.19
CA LYS A 471 -13.89 0.24 -7.46
C LYS A 471 -15.23 0.96 -7.26
N MET A 472 -16.07 0.47 -6.34
CA MET A 472 -17.36 1.07 -6.01
C MET A 472 -17.18 2.39 -5.25
N GLU A 473 -16.33 2.41 -4.22
CA GLU A 473 -16.02 3.61 -3.44
C GLU A 473 -15.42 4.71 -4.30
N LEU A 474 -14.43 4.37 -5.15
CA LEU A 474 -13.79 5.33 -6.05
C LEU A 474 -14.79 5.94 -7.02
N PHE A 475 -15.58 5.10 -7.69
CA PHE A 475 -16.58 5.57 -8.64
C PHE A 475 -17.61 6.48 -7.98
N LEU A 476 -18.25 6.04 -6.89
CA LEU A 476 -19.29 6.81 -6.20
C LEU A 476 -18.74 8.11 -5.63
N THR A 477 -17.56 8.08 -5.02
CA THR A 477 -16.94 9.24 -4.38
C THR A 477 -16.52 10.27 -5.41
N VAL A 478 -15.74 9.88 -6.41
CA VAL A 478 -15.26 10.79 -7.45
C VAL A 478 -16.42 11.39 -8.23
N THR A 479 -17.35 10.56 -8.70
CA THR A 479 -18.51 11.04 -9.48
C THR A 479 -19.37 12.01 -8.66
N SER A 480 -19.65 11.69 -7.40
CA SER A 480 -20.48 12.55 -6.53
C SER A 480 -19.80 13.87 -6.17
N LEU A 481 -18.48 13.88 -6.01
CA LEU A 481 -17.71 15.09 -5.74
C LEU A 481 -17.61 15.98 -6.99
N LEU A 482 -17.34 15.39 -8.15
CA LEU A 482 -17.24 16.13 -9.42
C LEU A 482 -18.61 16.62 -9.92
N GLN A 483 -19.70 15.91 -9.61
CA GLN A 483 -21.05 16.42 -9.82
C GLN A 483 -21.30 17.68 -8.98
N ALA A 484 -20.93 17.64 -7.69
CA ALA A 484 -21.24 18.70 -6.74
C ALA A 484 -20.33 19.93 -6.88
N PHE A 485 -19.05 19.74 -7.22
CA PHE A 485 -18.04 20.78 -7.13
C PHE A 485 -17.16 20.88 -8.35
N LYS A 486 -16.72 22.10 -8.66
CA LYS A 486 -15.53 22.37 -9.46
C LYS A 486 -14.35 22.56 -8.51
N PHE A 487 -13.32 21.74 -8.67
CA PHE A 487 -12.08 21.80 -7.90
C PHE A 487 -11.04 22.64 -8.63
N ARG A 488 -10.36 23.53 -7.91
CA ARG A 488 -9.26 24.38 -8.41
C ARG A 488 -8.13 24.47 -7.39
N LEU A 489 -6.93 24.79 -7.85
CA LEU A 489 -5.87 25.22 -6.95
C LEU A 489 -6.22 26.60 -6.37
N PRO A 490 -5.80 26.90 -5.13
CA PRO A 490 -5.80 28.26 -4.62
C PRO A 490 -4.99 29.19 -5.51
N GLU A 491 -5.43 30.44 -5.64
CA GLU A 491 -4.76 31.42 -6.51
C GLU A 491 -3.28 31.59 -6.13
N GLY A 492 -2.42 31.67 -7.16
CA GLY A 492 -0.97 31.82 -6.99
C GLY A 492 -0.24 30.59 -6.45
N LYS A 493 -0.92 29.48 -6.14
CA LYS A 493 -0.28 28.22 -5.76
C LYS A 493 0.07 27.38 -7.00
N ARG A 494 1.24 26.75 -6.97
CA ARG A 494 1.64 25.75 -7.96
C ARG A 494 1.08 24.38 -7.59
N PRO A 495 0.79 23.51 -8.55
CA PRO A 495 0.40 22.13 -8.25
C PRO A 495 1.52 21.44 -7.46
N PRO A 496 1.16 20.54 -6.52
CA PRO A 496 2.14 19.72 -5.83
C PRO A 496 2.88 18.81 -6.82
N PRO A 497 4.11 18.37 -6.49
CA PRO A 497 4.81 17.41 -7.32
C PRO A 497 4.06 16.08 -7.45
N LEU A 498 4.02 15.54 -8.67
CA LEU A 498 3.32 14.28 -8.98
C LEU A 498 4.11 13.01 -8.64
N HIS A 499 5.34 13.13 -8.15
CA HIS A 499 6.16 11.99 -7.74
C HIS A 499 5.66 11.31 -6.45
N GLY A 500 4.82 12.01 -5.67
CA GLY A 500 4.17 11.50 -4.48
C GLY A 500 5.12 11.24 -3.30
N ARG A 501 4.54 10.93 -2.14
CA ARG A 501 5.25 10.43 -0.97
C ARG A 501 5.25 8.91 -1.03
N PHE A 502 6.41 8.36 -1.36
CA PHE A 502 6.61 6.92 -1.48
C PHE A 502 6.70 6.26 -0.10
N GLY A 503 5.89 5.22 0.11
CA GLY A 503 5.94 4.30 1.25
C GLY A 503 5.62 2.88 0.77
N LEU A 504 4.94 2.08 1.61
CA LEU A 504 4.28 0.88 1.10
C LEU A 504 3.20 1.24 0.06
N THR A 505 2.52 2.36 0.28
CA THR A 505 1.57 2.98 -0.65
C THR A 505 2.17 4.26 -1.26
N LEU A 506 1.58 4.74 -2.36
CA LEU A 506 1.93 6.04 -2.95
C LEU A 506 0.85 7.07 -2.61
N ALA A 507 1.15 7.95 -1.66
CA ALA A 507 0.28 9.08 -1.32
C ALA A 507 0.64 10.32 -2.15
N PRO A 508 -0.30 11.21 -2.49
CA PRO A 508 0.05 12.52 -3.02
C PRO A 508 0.83 13.34 -2.00
N CYS A 509 1.66 14.27 -2.49
CA CYS A 509 2.20 15.32 -1.64
C CYS A 509 1.04 16.18 -1.10
N PRO A 510 1.10 16.67 0.16
CA PRO A 510 0.04 17.49 0.73
C PRO A 510 -0.34 18.66 -0.19
N PHE A 511 -1.64 18.86 -0.37
CA PHE A 511 -2.18 19.91 -1.23
C PHE A 511 -3.48 20.43 -0.68
N THR A 512 -3.81 21.68 -1.03
CA THR A 512 -5.09 22.29 -0.71
C THR A 512 -5.83 22.60 -2.00
N VAL A 513 -7.16 22.59 -1.92
CA VAL A 513 -8.06 22.86 -3.05
C VAL A 513 -9.11 23.89 -2.67
N CYS A 514 -9.47 24.75 -3.62
CA CYS A 514 -10.69 25.55 -3.54
C CYS A 514 -11.81 24.81 -4.26
N VAL A 515 -13.00 24.84 -3.69
CA VAL A 515 -14.20 24.27 -4.30
C VAL A 515 -15.21 25.36 -4.63
N THR A 516 -15.91 25.18 -5.75
CA THR A 516 -17.08 25.98 -6.10
C THR A 516 -18.24 25.04 -6.34
N ALA A 517 -19.37 25.26 -5.66
CA ALA A 517 -20.57 24.49 -5.90
C ALA A 517 -21.03 24.66 -7.36
N ARG A 518 -21.31 23.54 -8.04
CA ARG A 518 -21.81 23.54 -9.43
C ARG A 518 -23.33 23.68 -9.51
N ASN A 519 -24.01 23.48 -8.38
CA ASN A 519 -25.44 23.65 -8.23
C ASN A 519 -25.69 24.74 -7.18
N SER A 520 -26.43 25.78 -7.55
CA SER A 520 -26.83 26.86 -6.66
C SER A 520 -28.02 26.45 -5.79
N GLU A 521 -27.84 26.55 -4.47
CA GLU A 521 -28.83 26.62 -3.39
C GLU A 521 -29.80 25.43 -3.17
N THR A 522 -29.84 25.00 -1.89
CA THR A 522 -31.01 24.43 -1.18
C THR A 522 -31.76 23.30 -1.88
N ASP A 523 -31.21 22.08 -1.86
CA ASP A 523 -31.98 20.83 -1.71
C ASP A 523 -31.00 19.66 -1.44
N VAL A 524 -30.11 19.89 -0.46
CA VAL A 524 -29.20 18.86 0.08
C VAL A 524 -29.72 18.48 1.46
N LEU A 525 -30.63 17.52 1.49
CA LEU A 525 -30.77 16.57 2.60
C LEU A 525 -30.92 15.16 2.02
#